data_AF-F5YD46-F1
#
_entry.id   AF-F5YD46-F1
#
_cell.length_a   1.000
_cell.length_b   1.000
_cell.length_c   1.000
_cell.angle_alpha   90.00
_cell.angle_beta   90.00
_cell.angle_gamma   90.00
#
_symmetry.space_group_name_H-M   'P 1'
#
loop_
_entity.id
_entity.type
_entity.pdbx_description
1 polymer ?
#
loop_
_entity_poly.entity_id
_entity_poly.type
_entity_poly.pdbx_seq_one_letter_code
_entity_poly.pdbx_strand_id
1 'polypeptide(L)'
;MDSGQVTYIISRLALGALASFFAIMLWSKTRDIAWMLMVIGTIAAYVETVYSILELFGITGGTVPSIGSVPLVSIVLPCLPTVFFIAAFVVMVARKYRHR
;
A
#
# COMPACT_ATOMS: atom_id res chain seq x y z
N MET A 1 -11.52 5.27 22.97
CA MET A 1 -10.31 4.93 22.18
C MET A 1 -9.21 4.69 23.17
N ASP A 2 -8.61 3.51 23.15
CA ASP A 2 -7.48 3.18 24.02
C ASP A 2 -6.23 3.96 23.58
N SER A 3 -5.41 4.41 24.52
CA SER A 3 -4.21 5.20 24.22
C SER A 3 -3.26 4.46 23.27
N GLY A 4 -3.17 3.13 23.38
CA GLY A 4 -2.34 2.31 22.49
C GLY A 4 -2.82 2.30 21.04
N GLN A 5 -4.14 2.35 20.82
CA GLN A 5 -4.73 2.35 19.48
C GLN A 5 -4.43 3.66 18.74
N VAL A 6 -4.45 4.79 19.44
CA VAL A 6 -4.11 6.11 18.88
C VAL A 6 -2.63 6.15 18.47
N THR A 7 -1.73 5.66 19.33
CA THR A 7 -0.29 5.60 19.02
C THR A 7 0.00 4.68 17.83
N TYR A 8 -0.71 3.55 17.70
CA TYR A 8 -0.59 2.66 16.56
C TYR A 8 -1.00 3.34 15.25
N ILE A 9 -2.14 4.04 15.23
CA ILE A 9 -2.62 4.73 14.02
C ILE A 9 -1.66 5.84 13.60
N ILE A 10 -1.21 6.67 14.55
CA ILE A 10 -0.31 7.79 14.27
C ILE A 10 1.04 7.29 13.73
N SER A 11 1.62 6.25 14.34
CA SER A 11 2.90 5.71 13.89
C SER A 11 2.80 5.09 12.49
N ARG A 12 1.75 4.31 12.21
CA ARG A 12 1.51 3.71 10.89
C ARG A 12 1.29 4.79 9.81
N LEU A 13 0.55 5.85 10.13
CA LEU A 13 0.29 6.94 9.21
C LEU A 13 1.58 7.73 8.91
N ALA A 14 2.36 8.08 9.93
CA ALA A 14 3.61 8.82 9.77
C ALA A 14 4.67 8.03 8.98
N LEU A 15 4.87 6.75 9.32
CA LEU A 15 5.82 5.88 8.62
C LEU A 15 5.37 5.60 7.18
N GLY A 16 4.07 5.38 6.95
CA GLY A 16 3.51 5.20 5.61
C GLY A 16 3.63 6.44 4.73
N ALA A 17 3.45 7.63 5.31
CA ALA A 17 3.64 8.90 4.62
C ALA A 17 5.10 9.12 4.23
N LEU A 18 6.06 8.87 5.15
CA LEU A 18 7.49 8.94 4.86
C LEU A 18 7.87 7.95 3.74
N ALA A 19 7.42 6.70 3.85
CA ALA A 19 7.70 5.68 2.85
C ALA A 19 7.19 6.08 1.47
N SER A 20 5.99 6.64 1.39
CA SER A 20 5.40 7.14 0.13
C SER A 20 6.18 8.33 -0.43
N PHE A 21 6.61 9.26 0.42
CA PHE A 21 7.40 10.41 0.00
C PHE A 21 8.75 9.98 -0.58
N PHE A 22 9.47 9.08 0.11
CA PHE A 22 10.72 8.52 -0.40
C PHE A 22 10.51 7.73 -1.69
N ALA A 23 9.41 6.98 -1.80
CA ALA A 23 9.07 6.24 -3.01
C ALA A 23 8.88 7.18 -4.22
N ILE A 24 8.15 8.28 -4.06
CA ILE A 24 7.96 9.29 -5.13
C ILE A 24 9.30 9.98 -5.47
N MET A 25 10.12 10.30 -4.46
CA MET A 25 11.43 10.91 -4.69
C MET A 25 12.37 9.97 -5.47
N LEU A 26 12.30 8.66 -5.18
CA LEU A 26 13.06 7.64 -5.91
C LEU A 26 12.58 7.49 -7.35
N TRP A 27 11.27 7.60 -7.59
CA TRP A 27 10.66 7.55 -8.93
C TRP A 27 11.22 8.60 -9.89
N SER A 28 11.54 9.80 -9.37
CA SER A 28 12.17 10.88 -10.16
C SER A 28 13.59 10.52 -10.64
N LYS A 29 14.29 9.62 -9.94
CA LYS A 29 15.72 9.33 -10.16
C LYS A 29 15.98 8.00 -10.87
N THR A 30 15.09 7.01 -10.75
CA THR A 30 15.26 5.67 -11.36
C THR A 30 14.11 5.33 -12.30
N ARG A 31 14.32 5.48 -13.61
CA ARG A 31 13.37 5.18 -14.69
C ARG A 31 13.31 3.68 -15.03
N ASP A 32 13.37 2.84 -14.01
CA ASP A 32 13.34 1.38 -14.11
C ASP A 32 11.94 0.86 -13.78
N ILE A 33 11.41 -0.02 -14.61
CA ILE A 33 10.08 -0.62 -14.44
C ILE A 33 9.97 -1.37 -13.10
N ALA A 34 11.04 -2.01 -12.64
CA ALA A 34 11.05 -2.68 -11.33
C ALA A 34 10.93 -1.68 -10.17
N TRP A 35 11.64 -0.55 -10.25
CA TRP A 35 11.57 0.50 -9.24
C TRP A 35 10.21 1.19 -9.25
N MET A 36 9.61 1.40 -10.41
CA MET A 36 8.25 1.93 -10.52
C MET A 36 7.21 1.03 -9.84
N LEU A 37 7.29 -0.29 -10.01
CA LEU A 37 6.36 -1.23 -9.37
C LEU A 37 6.49 -1.20 -7.84
N MET A 38 7.71 -1.07 -7.30
CA MET A 38 7.92 -0.89 -5.86
C MET A 38 7.25 0.38 -5.36
N VAL A 39 7.41 1.49 -6.08
CA VAL A 39 6.82 2.79 -5.70
C VAL A 39 5.30 2.72 -5.68
N ILE A 40 4.70 2.13 -6.71
CA ILE A 40 3.25 1.94 -6.80
C ILE A 40 2.74 1.05 -5.66
N GLY A 41 3.46 -0.04 -5.34
CA GLY A 41 3.12 -0.89 -4.20
C GLY A 41 3.13 -0.15 -2.86
N THR A 42 4.14 0.71 -2.63
CA THR A 42 4.21 1.54 -1.42
C THR A 42 3.08 2.56 -1.34
N ILE A 43 2.75 3.22 -2.44
CA ILE A 43 1.62 4.17 -2.50
C ILE A 43 0.31 3.43 -2.24
N ALA A 44 0.10 2.26 -2.84
CA ALA A 44 -1.08 1.44 -2.59
C ALA A 44 -1.20 1.04 -1.10
N ALA A 45 -0.09 0.73 -0.43
CA ALA A 45 -0.09 0.38 1.00
C ALA A 45 -0.51 1.57 1.87
N TYR A 46 -0.10 2.78 1.48
CA TYR A 46 -0.53 3.99 2.16
C TYR A 46 -2.03 4.25 1.95
N VAL A 47 -2.54 4.06 0.72
CA VAL A 47 -3.98 4.17 0.41
C VAL A 47 -4.80 3.19 1.25
N GLU A 48 -4.34 1.96 1.42
CA GLU A 48 -4.99 0.98 2.30
C GLU A 48 -4.98 1.40 3.76
N THR A 49 -3.86 1.94 4.25
CA THR A 49 -3.76 2.42 5.63
C THR A 49 -4.74 3.58 5.87
N VAL A 50 -4.83 4.53 4.95
CA VAL A 50 -5.80 5.63 5.00
C VAL A 50 -7.23 5.10 4.96
N TYR A 51 -7.53 4.16 4.06
CA TYR A 51 -8.87 3.56 3.95
C TYR A 51 -9.30 2.83 5.24
N SER A 52 -8.39 2.06 5.84
CA SER A 52 -8.63 1.37 7.11
C SER A 52 -8.93 2.36 8.26
N ILE A 53 -8.27 3.52 8.25
CA ILE A 53 -8.55 4.58 9.22
C ILE A 53 -9.93 5.18 8.96
N LEU A 54 -10.29 5.45 7.71
CA LEU A 54 -11.63 5.97 7.34
C LEU A 54 -12.76 5.00 7.73
N GLU A 55 -12.54 3.70 7.58
CA GLU A 55 -13.44 2.64 8.07
C GLU A 55 -13.59 2.68 9.59
N LEU A 56 -12.48 2.84 10.31
CA LEU A 56 -12.48 2.93 11.78
C LEU A 56 -13.26 4.16 12.29
N PHE A 57 -13.25 5.25 11.53
CA PHE A 57 -14.06 6.44 11.80
C PHE A 57 -15.53 6.30 11.37
N GLY A 58 -15.92 5.17 10.73
CA GLY A 58 -17.28 4.93 10.28
C GLY A 58 -17.71 5.75 9.06
N ILE A 59 -16.77 6.37 8.34
CA ILE A 59 -17.04 7.27 7.21
C ILE A 59 -17.44 6.49 5.95
N THR A 60 -16.98 5.25 5.81
CA THR A 60 -17.19 4.40 4.63
C THR A 60 -18.45 3.53 4.68
N GLY A 61 -19.37 3.79 5.63
CA GLY A 61 -20.62 3.03 5.83
C GLY A 61 -21.70 3.20 4.75
N GLY A 62 -21.37 3.68 3.55
CA GLY A 62 -22.28 3.76 2.41
C GLY A 62 -22.13 2.52 1.52
N THR A 63 -23.26 1.95 1.06
CA THR A 63 -23.44 0.80 0.13
C THR A 63 -22.22 0.39 -0.72
N VAL A 64 -21.19 -0.15 -0.08
CA VAL A 64 -20.08 -0.80 -0.76
C VAL A 64 -20.43 -2.27 -0.94
N PRO A 65 -20.12 -2.88 -2.09
CA PRO A 65 -20.37 -4.29 -2.30
C PRO A 65 -19.64 -5.08 -1.20
N SER A 66 -20.41 -5.74 -0.34
CA SER A 66 -19.90 -6.59 0.74
C SER A 66 -20.03 -8.06 0.33
N ILE A 67 -19.06 -8.87 0.76
CA ILE A 67 -19.22 -10.33 0.77
C ILE A 67 -19.47 -10.70 2.24
N GLY A 68 -20.72 -11.01 2.57
CA GLY A 68 -21.12 -11.27 3.95
C GLY A 68 -21.00 -10.01 4.82
N SER A 69 -20.20 -10.08 5.89
CA SER A 69 -19.98 -9.00 6.86
C SER A 69 -18.76 -8.12 6.58
N VAL A 70 -17.99 -8.41 5.53
CA VAL A 70 -16.73 -7.70 5.21
C VAL A 70 -16.86 -6.97 3.87
N PRO A 71 -16.52 -5.67 3.79
CA PRO A 71 -16.49 -4.95 2.52
C PRO A 71 -15.42 -5.56 1.60
N LEU A 72 -15.76 -5.76 0.32
CA LEU A 72 -14.79 -6.27 -0.67
C LEU A 72 -13.53 -5.39 -0.75
N VAL A 73 -13.72 -4.08 -0.57
CA VAL A 73 -12.63 -3.10 -0.65
C VAL A 73 -11.59 -3.35 0.44
N SER A 74 -12.01 -3.65 1.68
CA SER A 74 -11.09 -3.95 2.80
C SER A 74 -10.32 -5.26 2.60
N ILE A 75 -10.73 -6.12 1.66
CA ILE A 75 -10.01 -7.35 1.29
C ILE A 75 -9.06 -7.09 0.12
N VAL A 76 -9.54 -6.38 -0.92
CA VAL A 76 -8.78 -6.18 -2.16
C VAL A 76 -7.70 -5.11 -2.01
N LEU A 77 -7.96 -4.01 -1.29
CA LEU A 77 -7.00 -2.92 -1.10
C LEU A 77 -5.71 -3.37 -0.41
N PRO A 78 -5.72 -4.17 0.67
CA PRO A 78 -4.50 -4.69 1.28
C PRO A 78 -3.73 -5.70 0.44
N CYS A 79 -4.39 -6.40 -0.50
CA CYS A 79 -3.72 -7.33 -1.39
C CYS A 79 -3.00 -6.63 -2.55
N LEU A 80 -3.49 -5.46 -3.00
CA LEU A 80 -2.89 -4.69 -4.11
C LEU A 80 -1.38 -4.40 -3.91
N PRO A 81 -0.94 -3.84 -2.77
CA PRO A 81 0.46 -3.56 -2.48
C PRO A 81 1.35 -4.78 -2.61
N THR A 82 0.89 -5.90 -2.04
CA THR A 82 1.62 -7.17 -2.06
C THR A 82 1.78 -7.69 -3.48
N VAL A 83 0.75 -7.58 -4.32
CA VAL A 83 0.82 -7.96 -5.73
C VAL A 83 1.83 -7.09 -6.49
N PHE A 84 1.85 -5.77 -6.25
CA PHE A 84 2.82 -4.87 -6.85
C PHE A 84 4.26 -5.17 -6.41
N PHE A 85 4.48 -5.47 -5.13
CA PHE A 85 5.81 -5.87 -4.64
C PHE A 85 6.27 -7.21 -5.24
N ILE A 86 5.39 -8.20 -5.33
CA ILE A 86 5.69 -9.48 -5.99
C ILE A 86 6.09 -9.23 -7.44
N ALA A 87 5.30 -8.44 -8.18
CA ALA A 87 5.62 -8.10 -9.56
C ALA A 87 6.97 -7.38 -9.68
N ALA A 88 7.28 -6.45 -8.78
CA ALA A 88 8.56 -5.76 -8.75
C ALA A 88 9.73 -6.72 -8.56
N PHE A 89 9.64 -7.63 -7.59
CA PHE A 89 10.69 -8.63 -7.34
C PHE A 89 10.86 -9.59 -8.51
N VAL A 90 9.77 -10.03 -9.13
CA VAL A 90 9.82 -10.88 -10.34
C VAL A 90 10.55 -10.17 -11.48
N VAL A 91 10.25 -8.89 -11.74
CA VAL A 91 10.93 -8.10 -12.77
C VAL A 91 12.44 -7.96 -12.47
N MET A 92 12.82 -7.73 -11.21
CA MET A 92 14.24 -7.66 -10.81
C MET A 92 14.97 -8.98 -11.03
N VAL A 93 14.36 -10.11 -10.65
CA VAL A 93 14.95 -11.45 -10.83
C VAL A 93 15.06 -11.80 -12.31
N ALA A 94 14.01 -11.55 -13.10
CA ALA A 94 14.00 -11.80 -14.53
C ALA A 94 15.08 -10.98 -15.27
N ARG A 95 15.32 -9.73 -14.85
CA ARG A 95 16.40 -8.90 -15.38
C ARG A 95 17.79 -9.46 -15.07
N LYS A 96 18.00 -9.96 -13.84
CA LYS A 96 19.29 -10.54 -13.43
C LYS A 96 19.63 -11.81 -14.22
N TYR A 97 18.63 -12.59 -14.60
CA TYR A 97 18.82 -13.77 -15.45
C TYR A 97 19.08 -13.43 -16.92
N ARG A 98 18.59 -12.29 -17.43
CA ARG A 98 18.78 -11.87 -18.83
C ARG A 98 20.17 -11.27 -19.12
N HIS A 99 20.96 -11.03 -18.07
CA HIS A 99 22.30 -10.43 -18.17
C HIS A 99 23.46 -11.42 -17.87
N ARG A 100 23.14 -12.70 -17.62
CA ARG A 100 24.11 -13.82 -17.66
C ARG A 100 23.95 -14.56 -18.97
#